data_AF-A0AAD7Y5I7-F1
#
_entry.id   AF-A0AAD7Y5I7-F1
#
_cell.length_a   1.000
_cell.length_b   1.000
_cell.length_c   1.000
_cell.angle_alpha   90.00
_cell.angle_beta   90.00
_cell.angle_gamma   90.00
#
_symmetry.space_group_name_H-M   'P 1'
#
loop_
_entity.id
_entity.type
_entity.pdbx_description
1 polymer ?
#
loop_
_entity_poly.entity_id
_entity_poly.type
_entity_poly.pdbx_seq_one_letter_code
_entity_poly.pdbx_strand_id
1 'polypeptide(L)'
;MLLCRKVPRLYWSGGDVIYNNGFGCYAQSGREIPIGAENFHYPHSMPGLLSMRVTVDDEMCGIFNITFKPLPQLDLHNVVFGRVIRPSSTYNIIRKLGNALSSRPVVEIRSSRRKVGRCWRVGAHNMKLAEKSPARLVHMLKQ
;
A
#
# COMPACT_ATOMS: atom_id res chain seq x y z
N MET A 1 -8.25 -0.35 -10.14
CA MET A 1 -7.62 0.86 -10.68
C MET A 1 -7.07 1.59 -9.47
N LEU A 2 -5.77 1.52 -9.20
CA LEU A 2 -5.22 2.15 -7.99
C LEU A 2 -5.04 3.63 -8.31
N LEU A 3 -5.99 4.49 -7.92
CA LEU A 3 -5.75 5.91 -8.08
C LEU A 3 -4.63 6.32 -7.14
N CYS A 4 -3.56 6.86 -7.72
CA CYS A 4 -2.34 7.15 -7.01
C CYS A 4 -2.14 8.66 -6.96
N ARG A 5 -2.27 9.27 -5.78
CA ARG A 5 -2.08 10.71 -5.59
C ARG A 5 -0.62 10.98 -5.24
N LYS A 6 0.05 11.80 -6.05
CA LYS A 6 1.37 12.30 -5.70
C LYS A 6 1.23 13.66 -5.03
N VAL A 7 1.87 13.83 -3.88
CA VAL A 7 2.07 15.16 -3.31
C VAL A 7 3.50 15.60 -3.69
N PRO A 8 3.66 16.60 -4.58
CA PRO A 8 4.96 16.96 -5.12
C PRO A 8 6.01 17.15 -4.02
N ARG A 9 7.18 16.51 -4.19
CA ARG A 9 8.34 16.55 -3.28
C ARG A 9 8.13 15.96 -1.88
N LEU A 10 6.93 15.53 -1.51
CA LEU A 10 6.66 14.96 -0.18
C LEU A 10 6.60 13.44 -0.23
N TYR A 11 5.55 12.87 -0.82
CA TYR A 11 5.32 11.44 -0.88
C TYR A 11 4.36 11.08 -2.02
N TRP A 12 4.28 9.79 -2.29
CA TRP A 12 3.30 9.20 -3.19
C TRP A 12 2.34 8.34 -2.38
N SER A 13 1.05 8.43 -2.66
CA SER A 13 -0.01 7.70 -1.98
C SER A 13 -0.79 6.87 -2.97
N GLY A 14 -1.12 5.63 -2.61
CA GLY A 14 -1.92 4.71 -3.42
C GLY A 14 -2.66 3.72 -2.54
N GLY A 15 -3.37 2.78 -3.14
CA GLY A 15 -4.11 1.75 -2.40
C GLY A 15 -5.61 1.99 -2.26
N ASP A 16 -6.15 3.07 -2.83
CA ASP A 16 -7.60 3.27 -2.88
C ASP A 16 -8.20 2.30 -3.91
N VAL A 17 -8.83 1.24 -3.39
CA VAL A 17 -9.51 0.21 -4.18
C VAL A 17 -11.03 0.34 -4.14
N ILE A 18 -11.57 1.28 -3.36
CA ILE A 18 -13.02 1.43 -3.18
C ILE A 18 -13.56 2.48 -4.15
N TYR A 19 -13.07 3.71 -4.05
CA TYR A 19 -13.60 4.85 -4.78
C TYR A 19 -12.67 5.33 -5.90
N ASN A 20 -11.42 4.86 -5.90
CA ASN A 20 -10.38 5.30 -6.83
C ASN A 20 -10.27 6.84 -6.87
N ASN A 21 -10.45 7.51 -5.74
CA ASN A 21 -10.39 8.98 -5.62
C ASN A 21 -9.36 9.45 -4.57
N GLY A 22 -8.72 8.51 -3.88
CA GLY A 22 -7.74 8.74 -2.80
C GLY A 22 -8.36 8.89 -1.41
N PHE A 23 -9.69 8.74 -1.29
CA PHE A 23 -10.42 8.81 -0.03
C PHE A 23 -10.96 7.45 0.43
N GLY A 24 -10.97 6.43 -0.44
CA GLY A 24 -11.42 5.11 -0.05
C GLY A 24 -10.48 4.46 0.95
N CYS A 25 -11.04 4.00 2.06
CA CYS A 25 -10.32 3.25 3.06
C CYS A 25 -10.79 1.80 3.09
N TYR A 26 -9.99 0.90 2.51
CA TYR A 26 -10.27 -0.53 2.60
C TYR A 26 -9.71 -1.07 3.90
N ALA A 27 -10.59 -1.30 4.87
CA ALA A 27 -10.33 -2.20 5.99
C ALA A 27 -10.58 -3.64 5.55
N GLN A 28 -9.73 -4.58 5.98
CA GLN A 28 -9.89 -5.98 5.63
C GLN A 28 -11.16 -6.55 6.29
N SER A 29 -12.20 -6.75 5.50
CA SER A 29 -13.44 -7.43 5.91
C SER A 29 -13.21 -8.95 6.09
N GLY A 30 -13.85 -9.56 7.09
CA GLY A 30 -13.75 -11.00 7.39
C GLY A 30 -12.87 -11.37 8.59
N ARG A 31 -12.43 -10.38 9.38
CA ARG A 31 -11.81 -10.59 10.70
C ARG A 31 -12.80 -10.22 11.79
N GLU A 32 -12.77 -10.94 12.91
CA GLU A 32 -13.54 -10.59 14.11
C GLU A 32 -13.03 -9.29 14.75
N ILE A 33 -11.75 -8.98 14.58
CA ILE A 33 -11.09 -7.79 15.13
C ILE A 33 -10.43 -7.01 13.97
N PRO A 34 -10.67 -5.70 13.86
CA PRO A 34 -9.95 -4.83 12.93
C PRO A 34 -8.43 -4.92 13.11
N ILE A 35 -7.68 -4.67 12.04
CA ILE A 35 -6.22 -4.58 12.14
C ILE A 35 -5.89 -3.22 12.72
N GLY A 36 -5.57 -3.19 14.00
CA GLY A 36 -5.10 -1.98 14.68
C GLY A 36 -3.69 -1.57 14.27
N ALA A 37 -3.26 -0.38 14.67
CA ALA A 37 -1.88 0.04 14.49
C ALA A 37 -0.92 -0.89 15.27
N GLU A 38 -0.07 -1.64 14.56
CA GLU A 38 0.75 -2.67 15.19
C GLU A 38 1.82 -2.12 16.14
N ASN A 39 2.31 -0.89 15.91
CA ASN A 39 3.11 0.00 16.78
C ASN A 39 3.82 1.10 15.95
N PHE A 40 4.10 2.28 16.52
CA PHE A 40 4.81 3.39 15.84
C PHE A 40 6.34 3.42 16.06
N HIS A 41 6.99 2.25 16.03
CA HIS A 41 8.42 2.14 16.35
C HIS A 41 9.35 2.93 15.41
N TYR A 42 8.95 3.08 14.14
CA TYR A 42 9.80 3.66 13.11
C TYR A 42 9.26 5.04 12.68
N PRO A 43 10.05 6.11 12.86
CA PRO A 43 9.66 7.43 12.37
C PRO A 43 9.88 7.53 10.85
N HIS A 44 9.19 8.48 10.22
CA HIS A 44 9.36 8.86 8.83
C HIS A 44 10.64 9.70 8.63
N SER A 45 11.77 9.18 9.08
CA SER A 45 13.05 9.90 9.20
C SER A 45 13.84 10.01 7.89
N MET A 46 13.45 9.28 6.83
CA MET A 46 14.20 9.25 5.57
C MET A 46 13.30 9.07 4.34
N PRO A 47 13.80 9.42 3.13
CA PRO A 47 13.12 9.09 1.89
C PRO A 47 13.10 7.57 1.62
N GLY A 48 12.06 7.12 0.93
CA GLY A 48 11.87 5.75 0.50
C GLY A 48 11.23 4.83 1.55
N LEU A 49 10.64 5.38 2.61
CA LEU A 49 9.89 4.59 3.59
C LEU A 49 8.50 4.28 3.06
N LEU A 50 8.04 3.05 3.31
CA LEU A 50 6.68 2.59 3.07
C LEU A 50 5.90 2.67 4.37
N SER A 51 4.79 3.39 4.36
CA SER A 51 3.90 3.48 5.51
C SER A 51 2.45 3.28 5.14
N MET A 52 1.66 2.76 6.08
CA MET A 52 0.23 2.54 5.94
C MET A 52 -0.52 3.60 6.75
N ARG A 53 -1.62 4.11 6.21
CA ARG A 53 -2.43 5.11 6.89
C ARG A 53 -3.26 4.47 8.00
N VAL A 54 -3.31 5.10 9.16
CA VAL A 54 -4.21 4.74 10.26
C VAL A 54 -5.40 5.72 10.28
N THR A 55 -6.60 5.21 10.52
CA THR A 55 -7.81 6.05 10.71
C THR A 55 -7.83 6.65 12.12
N VAL A 56 -8.82 7.50 12.40
CA VAL A 56 -9.02 8.07 13.74
C VAL A 56 -9.41 7.01 14.78
N ASP A 57 -10.01 5.90 14.33
CA ASP A 57 -10.44 4.77 15.15
C ASP A 57 -9.32 3.73 15.35
N ASP A 58 -8.06 4.12 15.09
CA ASP A 58 -6.86 3.28 15.13
C ASP A 58 -6.87 2.07 14.16
N GLU A 59 -7.70 2.12 13.12
CA GLU A 59 -7.76 1.05 12.12
C GLU A 59 -6.79 1.30 10.96
N MET A 60 -6.11 0.23 10.54
CA MET A 60 -5.23 0.26 9.40
C MET A 60 -6.01 0.32 8.08
N CYS A 61 -5.66 1.31 7.27
CA CYS A 61 -6.28 1.58 6.00
C CYS A 61 -5.45 0.98 4.85
N GLY A 62 -6.09 0.39 3.84
CA GLY A 62 -5.40 -0.09 2.62
C GLY A 62 -4.65 1.00 1.80
N ILE A 63 -4.68 2.25 2.24
CA ILE A 63 -3.91 3.35 1.68
C ILE A 63 -2.47 3.30 2.21
N PHE A 64 -1.50 3.22 1.30
CA PHE A 64 -0.08 3.26 1.61
C PHE A 64 0.61 4.46 1.00
N ASN A 65 1.71 4.88 1.62
CA ASN A 65 2.56 5.99 1.21
C ASN A 65 3.99 5.53 0.93
N ILE A 66 4.66 6.14 -0.05
CA ILE A 66 6.10 6.05 -0.27
C ILE A 66 6.69 7.45 -0.13
N THR A 67 7.55 7.66 0.87
CA THR A 67 8.13 8.99 1.14
C THR A 67 9.22 9.37 0.15
N PHE A 68 9.33 10.65 -0.18
CA PHE A 68 10.42 11.20 -1.02
C PHE A 68 11.41 12.06 -0.24
N LYS A 69 11.10 12.34 1.03
CA LYS A 69 11.93 13.03 2.00
C LYS A 69 11.51 12.59 3.42
N PRO A 70 12.25 12.98 4.48
CA PRO A 70 11.77 12.84 5.85
C PRO A 70 10.45 13.61 6.05
N LEU A 71 9.47 12.98 6.73
CA LEU A 71 8.14 13.53 6.97
C LEU A 71 7.64 13.24 8.41
N PRO A 72 8.24 13.83 9.45
CA PRO A 72 7.84 13.58 10.84
C PRO A 72 6.36 13.87 11.13
N GLN A 73 5.73 14.74 10.34
CA GLN A 73 4.28 15.02 10.39
C GLN A 73 3.37 13.79 10.13
N LEU A 74 3.94 12.68 9.64
CA LEU A 74 3.23 11.43 9.40
C LEU A 74 3.41 10.43 10.54
N ASP A 75 4.30 10.72 11.50
CA ASP A 75 4.53 9.88 12.68
C ASP A 75 3.26 9.86 13.54
N LEU A 76 3.01 8.74 14.22
CA LEU A 76 1.80 8.49 15.03
C LEU A 76 0.45 8.49 14.26
N HIS A 77 0.45 8.86 12.97
CA HIS A 77 -0.73 8.81 12.10
C HIS A 77 -0.61 7.75 11.01
N ASN A 78 0.62 7.38 10.64
CA ASN A 78 0.90 6.31 9.71
C ASN A 78 1.94 5.38 10.32
N VAL A 79 1.77 4.08 10.13
CA VAL A 79 2.73 3.07 10.59
C VAL A 79 3.70 2.75 9.46
N VAL A 80 5.00 2.89 9.71
CA VAL A 80 6.05 2.48 8.78
C VAL A 80 6.25 0.98 8.87
N PHE A 81 6.03 0.27 7.76
CA PHE A 81 6.15 -1.20 7.69
C PHE A 81 7.30 -1.66 6.77
N GLY A 82 7.98 -0.75 6.09
CA GLY A 82 9.09 -1.13 5.22
C GLY A 82 9.81 0.03 4.55
N ARG A 83 10.73 -0.31 3.65
CA ARG A 83 11.49 0.66 2.85
C ARG A 83 11.79 0.14 1.46
N VAL A 84 11.88 1.05 0.50
CA VAL A 84 12.37 0.77 -0.85
C VAL A 84 13.86 0.43 -0.77
N ILE A 85 14.23 -0.75 -1.27
CA ILE A 85 15.63 -1.15 -1.42
C ILE A 85 16.24 -0.36 -2.59
N ARG A 86 17.43 0.21 -2.37
CA ARG A 86 18.16 1.01 -3.37
C ARG A 86 19.35 0.21 -3.93
N PRO A 87 19.72 0.43 -5.21
CA PRO A 87 19.12 1.37 -6.16
C PRO A 87 17.78 0.88 -6.72
N SER A 88 16.82 1.79 -6.92
CA SER A 88 15.53 1.49 -7.56
C SER A 88 15.23 2.52 -8.64
N SER A 89 15.25 2.08 -9.90
CA SER A 89 14.90 2.91 -11.05
C SER A 89 13.44 3.37 -10.98
N THR A 90 12.53 2.46 -10.60
CA THR A 90 11.10 2.74 -10.42
C THR A 90 10.87 3.86 -9.40
N TYR A 91 11.50 3.79 -8.23
CA TYR A 91 11.38 4.85 -7.22
C TYR A 91 11.86 6.20 -7.76
N ASN A 92 13.00 6.23 -8.45
CA ASN A 92 13.53 7.46 -9.04
C ASN A 92 12.59 8.05 -10.10
N ILE A 93 11.98 7.20 -10.93
CA ILE A 93 11.00 7.60 -11.93
C ILE A 93 9.75 8.19 -11.25
N ILE A 94 9.13 7.46 -10.31
CA ILE A 94 7.93 7.93 -9.59
C ILE A 94 8.21 9.25 -8.84
N ARG A 95 9.39 9.35 -8.21
CA ARG A 95 9.83 10.59 -7.53
C ARG A 95 9.96 11.77 -8.49
N LYS A 96 10.34 11.56 -9.75
CA LYS A 96 10.47 12.61 -10.77
C LYS A 96 9.17 12.90 -11.54
N LEU A 97 8.26 11.93 -11.66
CA LEU A 97 7.01 12.04 -12.43
C LEU A 97 6.03 13.07 -11.87
N GLY A 98 5.26 13.76 -12.71
CA GLY A 98 4.19 14.68 -12.30
C GLY A 98 4.56 16.17 -12.35
N ASN A 99 3.56 17.03 -12.19
CA ASN A 99 3.72 18.49 -12.25
C ASN A 99 3.85 19.04 -10.81
N ALA A 100 4.68 20.07 -10.61
CA ALA A 100 4.81 20.75 -9.32
C ALA A 100 3.50 21.38 -8.83
N LEU A 101 2.58 21.71 -9.75
CA LEU A 101 1.32 22.39 -9.47
C LEU A 101 0.10 21.45 -9.42
N SER A 102 0.26 20.16 -9.75
CA SER A 102 -0.86 19.21 -9.77
C SER A 102 -0.55 17.95 -8.97
N SER A 103 -1.43 17.63 -8.03
CA SER A 103 -1.39 16.37 -7.29
C SER A 103 -2.01 15.20 -8.04
N ARG A 104 -2.66 15.47 -9.19
CA ARG A 104 -3.21 14.42 -10.04
C ARG A 104 -2.06 13.70 -10.76
N PRO A 105 -2.06 12.36 -10.78
CA PRO A 105 -1.06 11.62 -11.52
C PRO A 105 -1.14 12.00 -13.01
N VAL A 106 -0.04 12.52 -13.55
CA VAL A 106 0.09 12.76 -15.01
C VAL A 106 0.20 11.45 -15.77
N VAL A 107 0.62 10.38 -15.09
CA VAL A 107 0.74 9.02 -15.60
C VAL A 107 0.01 8.09 -14.63
N GLU A 108 -0.94 7.30 -15.15
CA GLU A 108 -1.60 6.26 -14.36
C GLU A 108 -0.61 5.15 -14.03
N ILE A 109 -0.33 4.93 -12.73
CA ILE A 109 0.52 3.82 -12.27
C ILE A 109 -0.39 2.66 -11.88
N ARG A 110 -0.33 1.57 -12.66
CA ARG A 110 -1.04 0.31 -12.37
C ARG A 110 -0.06 -0.73 -11.83
N SER A 111 -0.45 -1.48 -10.80
CA SER A 111 0.32 -2.68 -10.44
C SER A 111 0.18 -3.71 -11.56
N SER A 112 1.20 -3.83 -12.41
CA SER A 112 1.14 -4.69 -13.58
C SER A 112 1.58 -6.11 -13.21
N ARG A 113 0.60 -7.01 -13.15
CA ARG A 113 0.74 -8.49 -13.14
C ARG A 113 1.50 -9.07 -11.93
N ARG A 114 1.00 -10.17 -11.38
CA ARG A 114 1.75 -10.98 -10.41
C ARG A 114 2.15 -12.30 -11.06
N LYS A 115 3.36 -12.79 -10.78
CA LYS A 115 3.77 -14.12 -11.20
C LYS A 115 3.20 -15.14 -10.22
N VAL A 116 2.39 -16.07 -10.70
CA VAL A 116 1.84 -17.19 -9.92
C VAL A 116 2.34 -18.47 -10.56
N GLY A 117 3.31 -19.14 -9.90
CA GLY A 117 4.04 -20.25 -10.48
C GLY A 117 4.83 -19.83 -11.73
N ARG A 118 4.57 -20.48 -12.87
CA ARG A 118 5.20 -20.14 -14.17
C ARG A 118 4.41 -19.11 -14.99
N CYS A 119 3.23 -18.69 -14.53
CA CYS A 119 2.33 -17.84 -15.33
C CYS A 119 2.28 -16.40 -14.79
N TRP A 120 2.23 -15.43 -15.72
CA TRP A 120 1.91 -14.04 -15.39
C TRP A 120 0.40 -13.87 -15.33
N ARG A 121 -0.14 -13.54 -14.15
CA ARG A 121 -1.56 -13.22 -13.99
C ARG A 121 -1.73 -11.71 -13.90
N VAL A 122 -2.45 -11.14 -14.86
CA VAL A 122 -2.96 -9.77 -14.78
C VAL A 122 -4.14 -9.81 -13.82
N GLY A 123 -4.10 -9.04 -12.74
CA GLY A 123 -5.28 -8.88 -11.88
C GLY A 123 -6.34 -8.07 -12.60
N ALA A 124 -7.60 -8.52 -12.55
CA ALA A 124 -8.74 -7.65 -12.87
C ALA A 124 -8.77 -6.45 -11.91
N HIS A 125 -9.43 -5.35 -12.30
CA HIS A 125 -9.55 -4.18 -11.45
C HIS A 125 -10.12 -4.55 -10.06
N ASN A 126 -9.41 -4.19 -8.99
CA ASN A 126 -9.83 -4.34 -7.60
C ASN A 126 -10.22 -5.79 -7.22
N MET A 127 -9.60 -6.79 -7.87
CA MET A 127 -9.87 -8.20 -7.58
C MET A 127 -9.41 -8.53 -6.15
N LYS A 128 -10.37 -8.77 -5.24
CA LYS A 128 -10.09 -9.45 -3.96
C LYS A 128 -9.32 -10.73 -4.28
N LEU A 129 -8.25 -10.98 -3.53
CA LEU A 129 -7.60 -12.29 -3.58
C LEU A 129 -8.68 -13.31 -3.23
N ALA A 130 -9.04 -14.18 -4.17
CA ALA A 130 -9.92 -15.30 -3.87
C ALA A 130 -9.34 -16.00 -2.65
N GLU A 131 -10.15 -16.15 -1.60
CA GLU A 131 -9.77 -16.95 -0.45
C GLU A 131 -9.26 -18.28 -0.98
N LYS A 132 -8.11 -18.73 -0.47
CA LYS A 132 -7.75 -20.13 -0.67
C LYS A 132 -8.91 -20.92 -0.09
N SER A 133 -9.61 -21.67 -0.95
CA SER A 133 -10.56 -22.67 -0.48
C SER A 133 -9.87 -23.53 0.58
N PRO A 134 -10.56 -23.89 1.68
CA PRO A 134 -10.00 -24.79 2.67
C PRO A 134 -9.99 -26.19 2.06
N ALA A 135 -8.99 -26.48 1.23
CA ALA A 135 -8.79 -27.78 0.64
C ALA A 135 -7.58 -28.45 1.31
N ARG A 136 -7.92 -29.36 2.23
CA ARG A 136 -7.14 -30.51 2.70
C ARG A 136 -5.98 -30.22 3.66
N LEU A 137 -6.31 -30.27 4.95
CA LEU A 137 -5.41 -30.84 5.97
C LEU A 137 -6.23 -31.71 6.93
N VAL A 138 -6.90 -32.71 6.36
CA VAL A 138 -7.35 -33.89 7.10
C VAL A 138 -6.38 -35.02 6.73
N HIS A 139 -5.80 -35.64 7.75
CA HIS A 139 -4.75 -36.67 7.78
C HIS A 139 -3.29 -36.19 7.77
N MET A 140 -2.78 -35.88 8.96
CA MET A 140 -1.63 -36.57 9.55
C MET A 140 -1.61 -36.28 11.06
N LEU A 141 -1.39 -37.33 11.87
CA LEU A 141 -1.29 -37.37 13.35
C LEU A 141 -2.62 -37.58 14.12
N LYS A 142 -3.17 -38.80 13.99
CA LYS A 142 -3.52 -39.57 15.20
C LYS A 142 -2.32 -40.50 15.47
N GLN A 143 -1.62 -40.26 16.56
CA GLN A 143 -1.02 -41.33 17.37
C GLN A 143 -1.92 -41.49 18.59
#